data_AF-A0A937LDC4-F1
#
_entry.id   AF-A0A937LDC4-F1
#
_cell.length_a   1.000
_cell.length_b   1.000
_cell.length_c   1.000
_cell.angle_alpha   90.00
_cell.angle_beta   90.00
_cell.angle_gamma   90.00
#
_symmetry.space_group_name_H-M   'P 1'
#
loop_
_entity.id
_entity.type
_entity.pdbx_description
1 polymer ?
#
loop_
_entity_poly.entity_id
_entity_poly.type
_entity_poly.pdbx_seq_one_letter_code
_entity_poly.pdbx_strand_id
1 'polypeptide(L)' 'MTLDDLKADLSSRLGKTVEALCTREGMIALAIEDLYQPSPAGFGGKLFLKDGSQCAWELWLEDGESWNFHASPLGGENLQ' A
#
# COMPACT_ATOMS: atom_id res chain seq x y z
N MET A 1 -3.59 -11.63 -9.62
CA MET A 1 -3.72 -10.22 -9.20
C MET A 1 -2.81 -9.40 -10.09
N THR A 2 -3.27 -8.27 -10.59
CA THR A 2 -2.47 -7.24 -11.28
C THR A 2 -2.28 -6.03 -10.38
N LEU A 3 -1.37 -5.09 -10.72
CA LEU A 3 -1.25 -3.84 -9.96
C LEU A 3 -2.56 -3.02 -9.97
N ASP A 4 -3.32 -3.08 -11.05
CA ASP A 4 -4.61 -2.40 -11.14
C ASP A 4 -5.66 -3.03 -10.23
N ASP A 5 -5.70 -4.37 -10.14
CA ASP A 5 -6.56 -5.07 -9.18
C ASP A 5 -6.22 -4.67 -7.74
N LEU A 6 -4.91 -4.60 -7.43
CA LEU A 6 -4.43 -4.21 -6.10
C LEU A 6 -4.76 -2.75 -5.79
N LYS A 7 -4.60 -1.83 -6.75
CA LYS A 7 -5.02 -0.43 -6.60
C LYS A 7 -6.52 -0.32 -6.34
N ALA A 8 -7.34 -1.10 -7.03
CA ALA A 8 -8.79 -1.12 -6.83
C ALA A 8 -9.17 -1.61 -5.42
N ASP A 9 -8.57 -2.72 -4.97
CA ASP A 9 -8.78 -3.26 -3.62
C ASP A 9 -8.36 -2.26 -2.52
N LEU A 10 -7.14 -1.71 -2.64
CA LEU A 10 -6.64 -0.71 -1.70
C LEU A 10 -7.50 0.55 -1.69
N SER A 11 -7.98 0.99 -2.85
CA SER A 11 -8.88 2.15 -2.95
C SER A 11 -10.20 1.90 -2.20
N SER A 12 -10.75 0.69 -2.33
CA SER A 12 -11.95 0.28 -1.62
C SER A 12 -11.73 0.26 -0.10
N ARG A 13 -10.60 -0.26 0.37
CA ARG A 13 -10.26 -0.33 1.81
C ARG A 13 -10.02 1.04 2.43
N LEU A 14 -9.41 1.95 1.69
CA LEU A 14 -9.08 3.31 2.14
C LEU A 14 -10.24 4.29 2.00
N GLY A 15 -11.25 3.97 1.18
CA GLY A 15 -12.30 4.93 0.79
C GLY A 15 -11.77 6.10 -0.05
N LYS A 16 -10.59 5.96 -0.65
CA LYS A 16 -9.90 6.99 -1.44
C LYS A 16 -9.24 6.37 -2.67
N THR A 17 -9.23 7.08 -3.79
CA THR A 17 -8.60 6.57 -5.02
C THR A 17 -7.07 6.55 -4.90
N VAL A 18 -6.49 5.36 -5.04
CA VAL A 18 -5.04 5.17 -5.18
C VAL A 18 -4.63 5.54 -6.61
N GLU A 19 -3.66 6.44 -6.72
CA GLU A 19 -3.09 6.88 -7.99
C GLU A 19 -1.86 6.04 -8.36
N ALA A 20 -0.93 5.87 -7.41
CA ALA A 20 0.31 5.14 -7.61
C ALA A 20 0.67 4.26 -6.39
N LEU A 21 1.31 3.13 -6.68
CA LEU A 21 1.91 2.23 -5.70
C LEU A 21 3.42 2.32 -5.82
N CYS A 22 4.10 2.33 -4.69
CA CYS A 22 5.55 2.41 -4.61
C CYS A 22 6.11 1.36 -3.66
N THR A 23 7.36 0.97 -3.89
CA THR A 23 8.16 0.24 -2.92
C THR A 23 8.33 1.05 -1.62
N ARG A 24 8.83 0.43 -0.56
CA ARG A 24 9.11 1.13 0.72
C ARG A 24 10.10 2.28 0.56
N GLU A 25 11.01 2.16 -0.39
CA GLU A 25 12.01 3.17 -0.75
C GLU A 25 11.40 4.33 -1.54
N GLY A 26 10.15 4.18 -2.03
CA GLY A 26 9.42 5.21 -2.76
C GLY A 26 9.54 5.13 -4.29
N MET A 27 10.11 4.05 -4.83
CA MET A 27 10.15 3.82 -6.28
C MET A 27 8.78 3.35 -6.78
N ILE A 28 8.32 3.82 -7.93
CA ILE A 28 7.06 3.34 -8.54
C ILE A 28 7.16 1.83 -8.78
N ALA A 29 6.20 1.07 -8.25
CA ALA A 29 6.11 -0.36 -8.51
C ALA A 29 5.65 -0.58 -9.96
N LEU A 30 6.38 -1.44 -10.68
CA LEU A 30 6.08 -1.84 -12.05
C LEU A 30 5.43 -3.23 -12.10
N ALA A 31 5.64 -4.03 -11.06
CA ALA A 31 5.00 -5.31 -10.85
C ALA A 31 4.62 -5.53 -9.38
N ILE A 32 3.79 -6.53 -9.09
CA ILE A 32 3.36 -6.85 -7.71
C ILE A 32 4.54 -7.35 -6.88
N GLU A 33 5.50 -8.01 -7.51
CA GLU A 33 6.71 -8.56 -6.92
C GLU A 33 7.57 -7.46 -6.27
N ASP A 34 7.53 -6.23 -6.80
CA ASP A 34 8.22 -5.07 -6.24
C ASP A 34 7.68 -4.67 -4.85
N LEU A 35 6.44 -5.06 -4.56
CA LEU A 35 5.72 -4.76 -3.32
C LEU A 35 5.75 -5.93 -2.34
N TYR A 36 6.27 -7.09 -2.74
CA TYR A 36 6.24 -8.30 -1.94
C TYR A 36 7.14 -8.19 -0.71
N GLN A 37 6.62 -8.64 0.42
CA GLN A 37 7.26 -8.69 1.73
C GLN A 37 7.36 -10.15 2.17
N PRO A 38 8.57 -10.71 2.41
CA PRO A 38 8.69 -12.10 2.82
C PRO A 38 8.35 -12.33 4.30
N SER A 39 8.39 -11.30 5.15
CA SER A 39 8.09 -11.41 6.58
C SER A 39 7.64 -10.06 7.17
N PRO A 40 6.37 -9.93 7.62
CA PRO A 40 5.27 -10.87 7.41
C PRO A 40 5.01 -11.14 5.92
N ALA A 41 4.57 -12.36 5.58
CA ALA A 41 4.29 -12.72 4.19
C ALA A 41 3.10 -11.90 3.66
N GLY A 42 3.37 -11.03 2.69
CA GLY A 42 2.36 -10.10 2.20
C GLY A 42 2.89 -9.10 1.17
N PHE A 43 2.20 -7.97 1.08
CA PHE A 43 2.54 -6.85 0.22
C PHE A 43 2.57 -5.57 1.03
N GLY A 44 3.44 -4.64 0.68
CA GLY A 44 3.47 -3.36 1.35
C GLY A 44 4.42 -2.37 0.68
N GLY A 45 4.30 -1.12 1.11
CA GLY A 45 5.08 -0.04 0.53
C GLY A 45 4.48 1.31 0.84
N LYS A 46 4.62 2.22 -0.10
CA LYS A 46 3.96 3.53 -0.06
C LYS A 46 2.89 3.59 -1.14
N LEU A 47 1.87 4.40 -0.93
CA LEU A 47 0.89 4.72 -1.97
C LEU A 47 0.63 6.22 -2.00
N PHE A 48 0.36 6.73 -3.20
CA PHE A 48 -0.08 8.09 -3.44
C PHE A 48 -1.57 8.07 -3.74
N LEU A 49 -2.31 8.92 -3.06
CA LEU A 49 -3.74 9.09 -3.24
C LEU A 49 -4.00 10.27 -4.17
N LYS A 50 -5.11 10.20 -4.92
CA LYS A 50 -5.50 11.23 -5.90
C LYS A 50 -5.74 12.62 -5.26
N ASP A 51 -5.93 12.67 -3.94
CA ASP A 51 -6.06 13.92 -3.18
C ASP A 51 -4.69 14.56 -2.82
N GLY A 52 -3.59 13.96 -3.27
CA GLY A 52 -2.22 14.39 -3.00
C GLY A 52 -1.64 13.87 -1.69
N SER A 53 -2.41 13.14 -0.88
CA SER A 53 -1.91 12.54 0.35
C SER A 53 -1.13 11.24 0.10
N GLN A 54 -0.27 10.87 1.05
CA GLN A 54 0.56 9.68 0.97
C GLN A 54 0.37 8.80 2.21
N CYS A 55 0.40 7.49 2.03
CA CYS A 55 0.32 6.51 3.12
C CYS A 55 1.41 5.45 2.99
N ALA A 56 1.89 4.97 4.14
CA ALA A 56 2.52 3.67 4.25
C ALA A 56 1.40 2.64 4.37
N TRP A 57 1.56 1.48 3.75
CA TRP A 57 0.53 0.44 3.76
C TRP A 57 1.14 -0.96 3.77
N GLU A 58 0.40 -1.88 4.38
CA GLU A 58 0.73 -3.29 4.48
C GLU A 58 -0.53 -4.14 4.37
N LEU A 59 -0.43 -5.24 3.63
CA LEU A 59 -1.46 -6.25 3.41
C LEU A 59 -0.82 -7.62 3.58
N TRP A 60 -1.17 -8.34 4.64
CA TRP A 60 -0.55 -9.64 4.96
C TRP A 60 -1.60 -10.69 5.33
N LEU A 61 -1.23 -11.96 5.14
CA LEU A 61 -2.01 -13.08 5.63
C LEU A 61 -1.67 -13.33 7.10
N GLU A 62 -2.66 -13.28 7.97
CA GLU A 62 -2.56 -13.77 9.34
C GLU A 62 -3.17 -15.17 9.41
N ASP A 63 -2.41 -16.10 9.99
CA ASP A 63 -2.77 -17.50 10.21
C ASP A 63 -3.32 -18.26 8.99
N GLY A 64 -3.03 -17.76 7.78
CA GLY A 64 -3.43 -18.38 6.51
C GLY A 64 -4.91 -18.24 6.14
N GLU A 65 -5.72 -17.59 6.98
CA GLU A 65 -7.18 -17.52 6.81
C GLU A 65 -7.71 -16.10 6.60
N SER A 66 -6.98 -15.07 7.07
CA SER A 66 -7.45 -13.68 7.02
C SER A 66 -6.42 -12.73 6.44
N TRP A 67 -6.85 -11.91 5.48
CA TRP A 67 -6.05 -10.79 4.97
C TRP A 67 -6.23 -9.58 5.88
N ASN A 68 -5.18 -9.22 6.59
CA ASN A 68 -5.11 -8.02 7.39
C ASN A 68 -4.57 -6.86 6.56
N PHE A 69 -5.10 -5.67 6.83
CA PHE A 69 -4.72 -4.45 6.16
C PHE A 69 -4.44 -3.37 7.18
N HIS A 70 -3.31 -2.70 7.02
CA HIS A 70 -2.96 -1.50 7.76
C HIS A 70 -2.49 -0.41 6.81
N ALA A 71 -2.92 0.81 7.06
CA ALA A 71 -2.39 1.99 6.40
C ALA A 71 -2.25 3.14 7.40
N SER A 72 -1.12 3.82 7.34
CA SER A 72 -0.83 5.00 8.15
C SER A 72 -0.47 6.16 7.25
N PRO A 73 -1.01 7.37 7.49
CA PRO A 73 -0.58 8.56 6.78
C PRO A 73 0.93 8.76 6.96
N LEU A 74 1.65 8.93 5.85
CA LEU A 74 2.99 9.46 5.89
C LEU A 74 2.83 10.95 6.07
N GLY A 75 2.89 11.41 7.32
CA GLY A 75 2.80 12.82 7.63
C GLY A 75 3.81 13.58 6.78
N GLY A 76 3.35 14.60 6.06
CA GLY A 76 4.21 15.77 5.90
C GLY A 76 4.54 16.19 7.32
N GLU A 77 5.82 16.15 7.70
CA GLU A 77 6.28 16.58 9.00
C GLU A 77 5.59 17.91 9.33
N ASN A 78 4.68 17.87 10.30
CA ASN A 78 4.14 19.08 10.87
C ASN A 78 5.31 19.66 11.67
N LEU A 79 6.03 20.59 11.06
CA LEU A 79 6.94 21.49 11.75
C LEU A 79 6.14 22.17 12.87
N GLN A 80 6.21 21.63 14.08
CA GLN A 80 5.91 22.37 15.31
C GLN A 80 7.20 23.00 15.83
#